data_AF-A0A1G9ZAT0-F1
#
_entry.id   AF-A0A1G9ZAT0-F1
#
_cell.length_a   1.000
_cell.length_b   1.000
_cell.length_c   1.000
_cell.angle_alpha   90.00
_cell.angle_beta   90.00
_cell.angle_gamma   90.00
#
_symmetry.space_group_name_H-M   'P 1'
#
loop_
_entity.id
_entity.type
_entity.pdbx_description
1 polymer ?
#
loop_
_entity_poly.entity_id
_entity_poly.type
_entity_poly.pdbx_seq_one_letter_code
_entity_poly.pdbx_strand_id
1 'polypeptide(L)'
;MISRLLLVVALLLIHGELRAEPSEAEKHGFAPKFIIYNAKGPADSCGPGCDRWIAAEGEVDTEAAARVRRFLSAVKDTKRPIYFHSPGGVVEQSYVIGRLLRSRKAIARIGRTVAAACAGGTQVDAACLKIKTGGGEVEAQLETRNAMCNSACSYLFLGATTREVATDAVVGVHNSRLTLVVHGHPPPRLEEQFRERGMEKANRERAAFVASMGISRELDDLIKTVKFESIHALTRAELYRFGIDTRSTIEGPWTLESLPRGSIFKTALVKKPDSSDFRRVGWRLACRNGDGARLTFLHEISKDVKPANSVELLLGPEKRFSFLRAGGTAGNYAFWNLIMESDTLITLLSTPRVQIEENIQLANGNPTQSKLEFDAAGLEDTWKKVAASCRAGEPTIVPRSSGPPAFIASPAARVTATRPEPGSMWPGVKPVSPAVATPAAH
;
A
#
# COMPACT_ATOMS: atom_id res chain seq x y z
N MET A 1 49.78 29.83 -9.18
CA MET A 1 49.40 28.44 -8.80
C MET A 1 48.62 28.35 -7.47
N ILE A 2 48.74 29.32 -6.56
CA ILE A 2 48.04 29.31 -5.24
C ILE A 2 46.52 29.58 -5.36
N SER A 3 46.09 30.39 -6.34
CA SER A 3 44.67 30.70 -6.57
C SER A 3 43.84 29.49 -7.07
N ARG A 4 44.46 28.51 -7.74
CA ARG A 4 43.77 27.26 -8.14
C ARG A 4 43.61 26.26 -6.99
N LEU A 5 44.44 26.33 -5.94
CA LEU A 5 44.32 25.48 -4.75
C LEU A 5 43.17 25.92 -3.84
N LEU A 6 42.95 27.25 -3.71
CA LEU A 6 41.86 27.80 -2.90
C LEU A 6 40.46 27.48 -3.45
N LEU A 7 40.32 27.37 -4.78
CA LEU A 7 39.05 26.98 -5.41
C LEU A 7 38.70 25.50 -5.16
N VAL A 8 39.70 24.63 -5.03
CA VAL A 8 39.51 23.19 -4.77
C VAL A 8 39.15 22.94 -3.30
N VAL A 9 39.66 23.74 -2.36
CA VAL A 9 39.29 23.65 -0.93
C VAL A 9 37.86 24.15 -0.68
N ALA A 10 37.40 25.18 -1.40
CA ALA A 10 36.01 25.66 -1.29
C ALA A 10 34.96 24.67 -1.84
N LEU A 11 35.34 23.82 -2.80
CA LEU A 11 34.48 22.76 -3.35
C LEU A 11 34.36 21.53 -2.43
N LEU A 12 35.23 21.38 -1.42
CA LEU A 12 35.23 20.24 -0.49
C LEU A 12 34.46 20.50 0.83
N LEU A 13 33.95 21.72 1.05
CA LEU A 13 33.29 22.11 2.31
C LEU A 13 31.76 22.27 2.20
N ILE A 14 31.17 21.97 1.04
CA ILE A 14 29.71 22.04 0.84
C ILE A 14 29.23 20.66 0.39
N HIS A 15 28.86 19.82 1.36
CA HIS A 15 28.19 18.55 1.10
C HIS A 15 26.68 18.82 1.09
N GLY A 16 26.05 18.70 -0.08
CA GLY A 16 24.59 18.64 -0.17
C GLY A 16 24.13 17.22 0.11
N GLU A 17 23.34 17.02 1.16
CA GLU A 17 22.56 15.79 1.36
C GLU A 17 21.21 15.94 0.67
N LEU A 18 20.79 14.94 -0.11
CA LEU A 18 19.45 14.91 -0.67
C LEU A 18 18.47 14.29 0.33
N ARG A 19 17.44 15.06 0.68
CA ARG A 19 16.39 14.58 1.59
C ARG A 19 15.04 14.76 0.92
N ALA A 20 14.37 13.65 0.64
CA ALA A 20 12.95 13.72 0.35
C ALA A 20 12.22 13.73 1.70
N GLU A 21 12.12 14.89 2.33
CA GLU A 21 11.40 15.01 3.60
C GLU A 21 9.89 14.93 3.37
N PRO A 22 9.19 13.98 4.00
CA PRO A 22 7.73 14.00 4.08
C PRO A 22 7.28 15.20 4.91
N SER A 23 6.08 15.71 4.64
CA SER A 23 5.48 16.78 5.45
C SER A 23 5.26 16.32 6.90
N GLU A 24 5.23 17.26 7.86
CA GLU A 24 5.00 16.95 9.27
C GLU A 24 3.65 16.25 9.55
N ALA A 25 2.67 16.47 8.66
CA ALA A 25 1.39 15.75 8.69
C ALA A 25 1.54 14.28 8.25
N GLU A 26 2.50 13.95 7.39
CA GLU A 26 2.77 12.59 6.90
C GLU A 26 3.66 11.79 7.86
N LYS A 27 4.45 12.46 8.71
CA LYS A 27 5.26 11.81 9.76
C LYS A 27 4.42 11.33 10.96
N HIS A 28 3.25 11.92 11.19
CA HIS A 28 2.37 11.55 12.29
C HIS A 28 1.94 10.06 12.16
N GLY A 29 2.33 9.24 13.14
CA GLY A 29 1.99 7.82 13.19
C GLY A 29 3.05 6.86 12.67
N PHE A 30 4.26 7.35 12.35
CA PHE A 30 5.43 6.55 12.00
C PHE A 30 6.53 6.61 13.06
N ALA A 31 7.33 5.55 13.15
CA ALA A 31 8.53 5.57 13.97
C ALA A 31 9.54 6.59 13.39
N PRO A 32 10.23 7.39 14.24
CA PRO A 32 11.19 8.40 13.78
C PRO A 32 12.48 7.80 13.22
N LYS A 33 12.64 6.47 13.29
CA LYS A 33 13.76 5.74 12.73
C LYS A 33 13.24 4.54 11.96
N PHE A 34 13.97 4.16 10.93
CA PHE A 34 13.66 2.99 10.12
C PHE A 34 13.97 1.74 10.92
N ILE A 35 12.95 0.97 11.26
CA ILE A 35 13.09 -0.28 11.99
C ILE A 35 12.85 -1.47 11.06
N ILE A 36 13.54 -2.57 11.35
CA ILE A 36 13.44 -3.82 10.61
C ILE A 36 13.48 -4.98 11.59
N TYR A 37 12.53 -5.92 11.48
CA TYR A 37 12.40 -7.03 12.42
C TYR A 37 11.60 -8.20 11.82
N ASN A 38 11.68 -9.38 12.46
CA ASN A 38 10.89 -10.55 12.06
C ASN A 38 9.52 -10.49 12.70
N ALA A 39 8.49 -10.78 11.92
CA ALA A 39 7.11 -10.86 12.37
C ALA A 39 6.49 -12.20 11.97
N LYS A 40 5.52 -12.64 12.75
CA LYS A 40 4.80 -13.89 12.58
C LYS A 40 3.32 -13.68 12.87
N GLY A 41 2.47 -14.36 12.12
CA GLY A 41 1.03 -14.39 12.35
C GLY A 41 0.48 -15.81 12.20
N PRO A 42 -0.85 -15.97 12.16
CA PRO A 42 -1.49 -17.22 11.78
C PRO A 42 -1.03 -17.76 10.41
N ALA A 43 -1.38 -19.01 10.10
CA ALA A 43 -1.19 -19.56 8.77
C ALA A 43 -1.79 -18.64 7.69
N ASP A 44 -1.12 -18.57 6.55
CA ASP A 44 -1.49 -17.77 5.38
C ASP A 44 -1.55 -16.24 5.57
N SER A 45 -1.05 -15.71 6.71
CA SER A 45 -1.03 -14.27 7.00
C SER A 45 -0.33 -13.42 5.95
N CYS A 46 0.69 -13.94 5.28
CA CYS A 46 1.40 -13.28 4.19
C CYS A 46 1.15 -13.95 2.83
N GLY A 47 -0.01 -14.58 2.67
CA GLY A 47 -0.40 -15.33 1.46
C GLY A 47 -0.28 -16.84 1.65
N PRO A 48 -0.73 -17.65 0.68
CA PRO A 48 -0.82 -19.10 0.83
C PRO A 48 0.52 -19.74 1.24
N GLY A 49 0.50 -20.53 2.30
CA GLY A 49 1.67 -21.19 2.90
C GLY A 49 2.62 -20.27 3.68
N CYS A 50 2.23 -19.03 3.96
CA CYS A 50 3.11 -18.01 4.55
C CYS A 50 2.58 -17.49 5.89
N ASP A 51 3.32 -17.72 6.97
CA ASP A 51 3.00 -17.24 8.33
C ASP A 51 4.04 -16.26 8.89
N ARG A 52 5.14 -16.01 8.16
CA ARG A 52 6.29 -15.20 8.59
C ARG A 52 6.73 -14.20 7.54
N TRP A 53 7.07 -12.99 8.00
CA TRP A 53 7.59 -11.92 7.14
C TRP A 53 8.63 -11.07 7.87
N ILE A 54 9.29 -10.20 7.12
CA ILE A 54 10.14 -9.15 7.67
C ILE A 54 9.35 -7.85 7.59
N ALA A 55 9.14 -7.21 8.73
CA ALA A 55 8.56 -5.88 8.77
C ALA A 55 9.67 -4.83 8.61
N ALA A 56 9.46 -3.84 7.75
CA ALA A 56 10.35 -2.71 7.54
C ALA A 56 9.54 -1.41 7.52
N GLU A 57 9.61 -0.63 8.59
CA GLU A 57 8.70 0.51 8.82
C GLU A 57 9.38 1.72 9.45
N GLY A 58 8.72 2.88 9.37
CA GLY A 58 9.20 4.16 9.92
C GLY A 58 9.93 5.04 8.92
N GLU A 59 10.44 6.17 9.39
CA GLU A 59 11.19 7.14 8.59
C GLU A 59 12.58 6.59 8.20
N VAL A 60 12.95 6.73 6.93
CA VAL A 60 14.29 6.35 6.44
C VAL A 60 15.31 7.39 6.91
N ASP A 61 15.82 7.25 8.13
CA ASP A 61 16.89 8.11 8.66
C ASP A 61 18.28 7.74 8.10
N THR A 62 19.27 8.58 8.42
CA THR A 62 20.66 8.49 7.94
C THR A 62 21.36 7.18 8.29
N GLU A 63 20.89 6.43 9.29
CA GLU A 63 21.49 5.16 9.72
C GLU A 63 20.68 3.93 9.26
N ALA A 64 19.62 4.14 8.46
CA ALA A 64 18.72 3.08 8.02
C ALA A 64 19.46 1.96 7.26
N ALA A 65 20.35 2.29 6.30
CA ALA A 65 21.04 1.26 5.52
C ALA A 65 21.98 0.41 6.37
N ALA A 66 22.64 1.00 7.37
CA ALA A 66 23.49 0.26 8.29
C ALA A 66 22.68 -0.76 9.11
N ARG A 67 21.51 -0.37 9.61
CA ARG A 67 20.61 -1.26 10.36
C ARG A 67 20.07 -2.39 9.47
N VAL A 68 19.58 -2.06 8.27
CA VAL A 68 19.04 -3.05 7.33
C VAL A 68 20.12 -4.04 6.87
N ARG A 69 21.34 -3.56 6.56
CA ARG A 69 22.46 -4.42 6.18
C ARG A 69 22.79 -5.44 7.27
N ARG A 70 22.90 -4.98 8.52
CA ARG A 70 23.18 -5.85 9.67
C ARG A 70 22.08 -6.89 9.85
N PHE A 71 20.81 -6.49 9.83
CA PHE A 71 19.68 -7.42 9.94
C PHE A 71 19.70 -8.48 8.82
N LEU A 72 19.80 -8.06 7.56
CA LEU A 72 19.75 -8.97 6.42
C LEU A 72 20.99 -9.88 6.28
N SER A 73 22.14 -9.53 6.87
CA SER A 73 23.28 -10.45 6.92
C SER A 73 23.03 -11.70 7.77
N ALA A 74 22.18 -11.58 8.80
CA ALA A 74 21.79 -12.67 9.67
C ALA A 74 20.65 -13.52 9.07
N VAL A 75 19.78 -12.93 8.27
CA VAL A 75 18.70 -13.65 7.59
C VAL A 75 19.25 -14.44 6.39
N LYS A 76 19.17 -15.77 6.41
CA LYS A 76 19.57 -16.62 5.28
C LYS A 76 18.43 -16.88 4.30
N ASP A 77 17.20 -16.87 4.79
CA ASP A 77 16.00 -17.02 3.98
C ASP A 77 15.77 -15.75 3.12
N THR A 78 15.96 -15.89 1.81
CA THR A 78 15.72 -14.82 0.84
C THR A 78 14.32 -14.85 0.25
N LYS A 79 13.51 -15.87 0.58
CA LYS A 79 12.14 -16.05 0.13
C LYS A 79 11.12 -15.44 1.09
N ARG A 80 11.50 -15.20 2.34
CA ARG A 80 10.68 -14.44 3.29
C ARG A 80 10.34 -13.04 2.73
N PRO A 81 9.05 -12.69 2.57
CA PRO A 81 8.66 -11.38 2.04
C PRO A 81 8.99 -10.27 3.04
N ILE A 82 9.41 -9.12 2.51
CA ILE A 82 9.64 -7.89 3.28
C ILE A 82 8.44 -6.97 3.04
N TYR A 83 7.76 -6.57 4.11
CA TYR A 83 6.65 -5.63 4.05
C TYR A 83 7.10 -4.23 4.45
N PHE A 84 6.85 -3.26 3.57
CA PHE A 84 7.17 -1.85 3.78
C PHE A 84 5.96 -1.05 4.25
N HIS A 85 6.17 -0.24 5.28
CA HIS A 85 5.25 0.82 5.70
C HIS A 85 6.03 2.06 6.15
N SER A 86 6.24 3.01 5.24
CA SER A 86 7.14 4.15 5.50
C SER A 86 6.71 5.41 4.74
N PRO A 87 6.85 6.60 5.36
CA PRO A 87 6.55 7.87 4.72
C PRO A 87 7.69 8.33 3.78
N GLY A 88 8.87 7.69 3.83
CA GLY A 88 10.07 8.14 3.14
C GLY A 88 11.15 8.62 4.09
N GLY A 89 12.00 9.56 3.64
CA GLY A 89 13.18 10.04 4.36
C GLY A 89 14.39 10.26 3.44
N VAL A 90 15.57 9.83 3.88
CA VAL A 90 16.85 10.00 3.19
C VAL A 90 16.91 9.10 1.95
N VAL A 91 17.11 9.72 0.78
CA VAL A 91 17.05 9.05 -0.52
C VAL A 91 18.26 8.15 -0.75
N GLU A 92 19.45 8.60 -0.36
CA GLU A 92 20.70 7.87 -0.52
C GLU A 92 20.68 6.55 0.25
N GLN A 93 20.17 6.59 1.48
CA GLN A 93 19.96 5.39 2.30
C GLN A 93 19.02 4.42 1.60
N SER A 94 17.96 4.93 0.97
CA SER A 94 17.02 4.13 0.21
C SER A 94 17.65 3.47 -1.02
N TYR A 95 18.54 4.15 -1.73
CA TYR A 95 19.29 3.55 -2.84
C TYR A 95 20.26 2.45 -2.39
N VAL A 96 20.92 2.64 -1.25
CA VAL A 96 21.82 1.61 -0.68
C VAL A 96 21.02 0.37 -0.28
N ILE A 97 19.90 0.56 0.43
CA ILE A 97 19.03 -0.56 0.81
C ILE A 97 18.44 -1.21 -0.44
N GLY A 98 17.92 -0.45 -1.40
CA GLY A 98 17.35 -0.98 -2.64
C GLY A 98 18.34 -1.87 -3.40
N ARG A 99 19.61 -1.46 -3.52
CA ARG A 99 20.67 -2.30 -4.12
C ARG A 99 20.96 -3.57 -3.32
N LEU A 100 20.88 -3.51 -1.98
CA LEU A 100 21.02 -4.69 -1.12
C LEU A 100 19.85 -5.67 -1.29
N LEU A 101 18.62 -5.17 -1.45
CA LEU A 101 17.46 -6.01 -1.74
C LEU A 101 17.56 -6.67 -3.11
N ARG A 102 18.05 -5.92 -4.10
CA ARG A 102 18.29 -6.40 -5.47
C ARG A 102 19.27 -7.56 -5.51
N SER A 103 20.42 -7.41 -4.85
CA SER A 103 21.45 -8.47 -4.83
C SER A 103 20.98 -9.75 -4.15
N ARG A 104 19.98 -9.65 -3.27
CA ARG A 104 19.37 -10.79 -2.56
C ARG A 104 18.13 -11.35 -3.25
N LYS A 105 17.73 -10.83 -4.41
CA LYS A 105 16.49 -11.21 -5.12
C LYS A 105 15.26 -11.16 -4.20
N ALA A 106 15.19 -10.12 -3.37
CA ALA A 106 14.18 -10.01 -2.34
C ALA A 106 12.75 -9.90 -2.94
N ILE A 107 11.79 -10.40 -2.17
CA ILE A 107 10.36 -10.20 -2.39
C ILE A 107 9.93 -9.04 -1.49
N ALA A 108 9.40 -7.97 -2.09
CA ALA A 108 8.89 -6.81 -1.36
C ALA A 108 7.39 -6.65 -1.57
N ARG A 109 6.72 -6.24 -0.50
CA ARG A 109 5.29 -5.99 -0.45
C ARG A 109 5.00 -4.72 0.34
N ILE A 110 3.82 -4.13 0.15
CA ILE A 110 3.37 -2.99 0.95
C ILE A 110 2.33 -3.47 1.96
N GLY A 111 2.58 -3.18 3.24
CA GLY A 111 1.72 -3.64 4.34
C GLY A 111 2.23 -3.13 5.69
N ARG A 112 1.31 -2.80 6.57
CA ARG A 112 1.53 -2.38 7.94
C ARG A 112 1.52 -3.60 8.86
N THR A 113 2.57 -3.74 9.66
CA THR A 113 2.65 -4.79 10.68
C THR A 113 2.12 -4.24 12.00
N VAL A 114 1.09 -4.89 12.54
CA VAL A 114 0.45 -4.53 13.81
C VAL A 114 0.87 -5.57 14.86
N ALA A 115 1.81 -5.19 15.72
CA ALA A 115 2.33 -6.08 16.75
C ALA A 115 1.30 -6.21 17.89
N ALA A 116 0.97 -7.46 18.25
CA ALA A 116 -0.09 -7.77 19.22
C ALA A 116 0.29 -7.35 20.66
N ALA A 117 1.59 -7.41 20.98
CA ALA A 117 2.10 -7.09 22.32
C ALA A 117 2.23 -5.58 22.60
N CYS A 118 1.94 -4.70 21.63
CA CYS A 118 2.00 -3.26 21.86
C CYS A 118 0.76 -2.77 22.62
N ALA A 119 0.99 -2.23 23.82
CA ALA A 119 -0.06 -1.77 24.72
C ALA A 119 -0.78 -0.50 24.19
N GLY A 120 -2.05 -0.32 24.54
CA GLY A 120 -2.81 0.90 24.23
C GLY A 120 -3.05 1.16 22.75
N GLY A 121 -2.81 0.18 21.87
CA GLY A 121 -3.01 0.30 20.42
C GLY A 121 -1.97 1.17 19.68
N THR A 122 -1.02 1.78 20.39
CA THR A 122 0.07 2.53 19.75
C THR A 122 1.11 1.59 19.15
N GLN A 123 1.51 1.85 17.91
CA GLN A 123 2.46 1.02 17.16
C GLN A 123 3.86 1.63 17.05
N VAL A 124 4.07 2.81 17.64
CA VAL A 124 5.26 3.66 17.43
C VAL A 124 5.80 4.30 18.71
N ASP A 125 5.22 4.02 19.88
CA ASP A 125 5.78 4.51 21.15
C ASP A 125 7.07 3.77 21.52
N ALA A 126 7.82 4.30 22.48
CA ALA A 126 9.13 3.73 22.85
C ALA A 126 9.03 2.28 23.35
N ALA A 127 7.95 1.92 24.05
CA ALA A 127 7.72 0.57 24.56
C ALA A 127 7.47 -0.43 23.41
N CYS A 128 6.58 -0.09 22.48
CA CYS A 128 6.28 -0.89 21.30
C CYS A 128 7.49 -1.02 20.37
N LEU A 129 8.24 0.07 20.15
CA LEU A 129 9.46 0.02 19.35
C LEU A 129 10.51 -0.90 19.97
N LYS A 130 10.63 -0.92 21.30
CA LYS A 130 11.50 -1.85 22.02
C LYS A 130 11.05 -3.31 21.83
N ILE A 131 9.75 -3.58 21.85
CA ILE A 131 9.21 -4.92 21.55
C ILE A 131 9.55 -5.31 20.11
N LYS A 132 9.22 -4.46 19.13
CA LYS A 132 9.45 -4.73 17.71
C LYS A 132 10.93 -4.99 17.39
N THR A 133 11.82 -4.26 18.05
CA THR A 133 13.28 -4.34 17.81
C THR A 133 14.05 -5.18 18.83
N GLY A 134 13.36 -5.86 19.76
CA GLY A 134 13.95 -6.63 20.85
C GLY A 134 14.68 -7.91 20.43
N GLY A 135 14.56 -8.31 19.16
CA GLY A 135 15.07 -9.58 18.63
C GLY A 135 14.04 -10.71 18.69
N GLY A 136 14.26 -11.76 17.90
CA GLY A 136 13.30 -12.86 17.75
C GLY A 136 12.18 -12.55 16.76
N GLU A 137 11.11 -13.36 16.81
CA GLU A 137 9.89 -13.19 16.02
C GLU A 137 8.81 -12.47 16.85
N VAL A 138 8.17 -11.47 16.26
CA VAL A 138 7.10 -10.69 16.89
C VAL A 138 5.74 -11.20 16.41
N GLU A 139 4.90 -11.66 17.32
CA GLU A 139 3.50 -12.02 16.99
C GLU A 139 2.72 -10.77 16.57
N ALA A 140 2.17 -10.80 15.37
CA ALA A 140 1.63 -9.64 14.68
C ALA A 140 0.51 -10.01 13.69
N GLN A 141 -0.26 -9.01 13.31
CA GLN A 141 -1.20 -9.05 12.20
C GLN A 141 -0.66 -8.18 11.05
N LEU A 142 -0.98 -8.57 9.83
CA LEU A 142 -0.62 -7.82 8.64
C LEU A 142 -1.85 -7.11 8.09
N GLU A 143 -1.75 -5.80 7.92
CA GLU A 143 -2.80 -4.96 7.35
C GLU A 143 -2.30 -4.28 6.07
N THR A 144 -3.01 -4.45 4.96
CA THR A 144 -2.68 -3.76 3.70
C THR A 144 -3.44 -2.44 3.55
N ARG A 145 -4.60 -2.33 4.21
CA ARG A 145 -5.40 -1.12 4.23
C ARG A 145 -4.62 0.04 4.85
N ASN A 146 -4.57 1.17 4.14
CA ASN A 146 -3.83 2.37 4.54
C ASN A 146 -2.31 2.14 4.68
N ALA A 147 -1.80 0.97 4.30
CA ALA A 147 -0.37 0.76 4.22
C ALA A 147 0.18 1.54 3.03
N MET A 148 1.23 2.30 3.29
CA MET A 148 1.87 3.15 2.29
C MET A 148 3.39 2.97 2.29
N CYS A 149 3.98 3.17 1.12
CA CYS A 149 5.40 3.32 0.92
C CYS A 149 5.60 4.53 0.01
N ASN A 150 5.89 5.66 0.63
CA ASN A 150 5.90 6.96 -0.05
C ASN A 150 7.33 7.49 -0.17
N SER A 151 7.52 8.39 -1.14
CA SER A 151 8.75 9.16 -1.27
C SER A 151 9.99 8.25 -1.35
N ALA A 152 10.97 8.43 -0.47
CA ALA A 152 12.18 7.62 -0.44
C ALA A 152 11.90 6.12 -0.25
N CYS A 153 10.81 5.74 0.45
CA CYS A 153 10.43 4.34 0.61
C CYS A 153 10.20 3.65 -0.74
N SER A 154 9.61 4.37 -1.71
CA SER A 154 9.36 3.81 -3.04
C SER A 154 10.65 3.26 -3.65
N TYR A 155 11.80 3.92 -3.44
CA TYR A 155 13.10 3.41 -3.91
C TYR A 155 13.58 2.16 -3.18
N LEU A 156 13.25 1.98 -1.89
CA LEU A 156 13.47 0.71 -1.18
C LEU A 156 12.71 -0.41 -1.90
N PHE A 157 11.41 -0.18 -2.13
CA PHE A 157 10.50 -1.13 -2.76
C PHE A 157 10.93 -1.49 -4.19
N LEU A 158 11.35 -0.49 -4.99
CA LEU A 158 11.87 -0.73 -6.34
C LEU A 158 13.11 -1.64 -6.36
N GLY A 159 13.88 -1.67 -5.27
CA GLY A 159 15.06 -2.52 -5.10
C GLY A 159 14.81 -4.02 -5.19
N ALA A 160 13.61 -4.47 -4.80
CA ALA A 160 13.26 -5.89 -4.86
C ALA A 160 13.11 -6.39 -6.30
N THR A 161 13.30 -7.70 -6.51
CA THR A 161 13.07 -8.34 -7.81
C THR A 161 11.63 -8.79 -8.00
N THR A 162 10.93 -9.09 -6.90
CA THR A 162 9.49 -9.35 -6.89
C THR A 162 8.83 -8.28 -6.05
N ARG A 163 7.86 -7.57 -6.63
CA ARG A 163 7.25 -6.37 -6.04
C ARG A 163 5.75 -6.50 -6.15
N GLU A 164 5.08 -6.51 -5.01
CA GLU A 164 3.64 -6.76 -4.96
C GLU A 164 2.95 -5.67 -4.12
N VAL A 165 2.11 -4.89 -4.79
CA VAL A 165 1.27 -3.88 -4.13
C VAL A 165 -0.13 -4.46 -3.96
N ALA A 166 -0.66 -4.48 -2.75
CA ALA A 166 -2.03 -4.93 -2.49
C ALA A 166 -3.07 -4.00 -3.13
N THR A 167 -4.33 -4.44 -3.20
CA THR A 167 -5.40 -3.65 -3.84
C THR A 167 -5.76 -2.36 -3.10
N ASP A 168 -5.37 -2.24 -1.83
CA ASP A 168 -5.71 -1.16 -0.90
C ASP A 168 -4.48 -0.53 -0.22
N ALA A 169 -3.28 -0.86 -0.72
CA ALA A 169 -2.02 -0.26 -0.34
C ALA A 169 -1.57 0.79 -1.36
N VAL A 170 -0.71 1.73 -0.93
CA VAL A 170 -0.29 2.88 -1.73
C VAL A 170 1.23 2.89 -1.90
N VAL A 171 1.67 3.18 -3.13
CA VAL A 171 3.05 3.60 -3.40
C VAL A 171 3.00 5.04 -3.91
N GLY A 172 3.57 5.96 -3.15
CA GLY A 172 3.55 7.38 -3.44
C GLY A 172 4.89 7.87 -3.95
N VAL A 173 4.89 8.70 -4.98
CA VAL A 173 6.11 9.30 -5.53
C VAL A 173 5.98 10.81 -5.70
N HIS A 174 7.09 11.51 -5.53
CA HIS A 174 7.21 12.94 -5.76
C HIS A 174 8.67 13.35 -5.94
N ASN A 175 8.93 14.56 -6.43
CA ASN A 175 10.29 15.05 -6.59
C ASN A 175 10.95 15.32 -5.23
N SER A 176 12.28 15.17 -5.17
CA SER A 176 13.03 15.39 -3.93
C SER A 176 13.19 16.87 -3.62
N ARG A 177 13.19 17.21 -2.32
CA ARG A 177 13.65 18.52 -1.85
C ARG A 177 15.18 18.47 -1.73
N LEU A 178 15.87 19.48 -2.22
CA LEU A 178 17.30 19.63 -1.94
C LEU A 178 17.46 20.50 -0.70
N THR A 179 18.17 19.99 0.31
CA THR A 179 18.54 20.77 1.49
C THR A 179 20.03 21.08 1.41
N LEU A 180 20.36 22.35 1.22
CA LEU A 180 21.74 22.81 1.22
C LEU A 180 22.12 23.25 2.64
N VAL A 181 23.19 22.67 3.18
CA VAL A 181 23.84 23.22 4.37
C VAL A 181 24.85 24.23 3.90
N VAL A 182 24.53 25.51 4.12
CA VAL A 182 25.40 26.63 3.74
C VAL A 182 26.12 27.13 4.98
N HIS A 183 27.45 27.13 4.94
CA HIS A 183 28.27 27.77 5.95
C HIS A 183 28.74 29.14 5.45
N GLY A 184 28.56 30.17 6.26
CA GLY A 184 28.86 31.57 5.89
C GLY A 184 27.74 32.23 5.10
N HIS A 185 28.06 33.31 4.38
CA HIS A 185 27.11 34.12 3.61
C HIS A 185 27.55 34.18 2.13
N PRO A 186 27.44 33.08 1.37
CA PRO A 186 27.79 33.11 -0.04
C PRO A 186 26.84 34.05 -0.81
N PRO A 187 27.30 34.63 -1.94
CA PRO A 187 26.44 35.43 -2.79
C PRO A 187 25.21 34.61 -3.27
N PRO A 188 23.99 35.20 -3.35
CA PRO A 188 22.78 34.46 -3.73
C PRO A 188 22.88 33.69 -5.05
N ARG A 189 23.58 34.24 -6.05
CA ARG A 189 23.83 33.56 -7.34
C ARG A 189 24.60 32.27 -7.18
N LEU A 190 25.52 32.22 -6.23
CA LEU A 190 26.33 31.03 -5.97
C LEU A 190 25.49 29.93 -5.31
N GLU A 191 24.62 30.29 -4.35
CA GLU A 191 23.66 29.36 -3.75
C GLU A 191 22.71 28.76 -4.78
N GLU A 192 22.18 29.60 -5.68
CA GLU A 192 21.30 29.17 -6.76
C GLU A 192 21.99 28.18 -7.70
N GLN A 193 23.22 28.48 -8.13
CA GLN A 193 24.02 27.56 -8.96
C GLN A 193 24.30 26.23 -8.25
N PHE A 194 24.57 26.25 -6.94
CA PHE A 194 24.73 25.02 -6.17
C PHE A 194 23.43 24.21 -6.11
N ARG A 195 22.29 24.88 -5.92
CA ARG A 195 20.97 24.24 -5.92
C ARG A 195 20.66 23.59 -7.25
N GLU A 196 20.90 24.29 -8.36
CA GLU A 196 20.71 23.77 -9.71
C GLU A 196 21.57 22.53 -9.97
N ARG A 197 22.89 22.63 -9.76
CA ARG A 197 23.81 21.49 -9.96
C ARG A 197 23.49 20.31 -9.05
N GLY A 198 23.11 20.59 -7.80
CA GLY A 198 22.69 19.57 -6.84
C GLY A 198 21.44 18.84 -7.33
N MET A 199 20.45 19.57 -7.81
CA MET A 199 19.21 18.99 -8.36
C MET A 199 19.47 18.19 -9.64
N GLU A 200 20.34 18.66 -10.53
CA GLU A 200 20.73 17.90 -11.72
C GLU A 200 21.43 16.60 -11.37
N LYS A 201 22.38 16.64 -10.42
CA LYS A 201 23.07 15.44 -9.92
C LYS A 201 22.07 14.44 -9.35
N ALA A 202 21.17 14.90 -8.49
CA ALA A 202 20.11 14.09 -7.91
C ALA A 202 19.23 13.42 -8.97
N ASN A 203 18.82 14.19 -9.98
CA ASN A 203 18.00 13.67 -11.08
C ASN A 203 18.75 12.58 -11.87
N ARG A 204 20.05 12.76 -12.13
CA ARG A 204 20.87 11.73 -12.78
C ARG A 204 21.01 10.47 -11.93
N GLU A 205 21.27 10.61 -10.64
CA GLU A 205 21.41 9.48 -9.72
C GLU A 205 20.11 8.70 -9.57
N ARG A 206 18.98 9.40 -9.47
CA ARG A 206 17.64 8.80 -9.45
C ARG A 206 17.35 8.03 -10.73
N ALA A 207 17.55 8.65 -11.90
CA ALA A 207 17.31 8.00 -13.17
C ALA A 207 18.17 6.74 -13.34
N ALA A 208 19.46 6.81 -12.96
CA ALA A 208 20.36 5.67 -12.99
C ALA A 208 19.91 4.55 -12.04
N PHE A 209 19.48 4.91 -10.81
CA PHE A 209 18.94 3.94 -9.86
C PHE A 209 17.69 3.25 -10.42
N VAL A 210 16.68 4.02 -10.85
CA VAL A 210 15.42 3.50 -11.41
C VAL A 210 15.69 2.55 -12.58
N ALA A 211 16.55 2.95 -13.53
CA ALA A 211 16.94 2.11 -14.66
C ALA A 211 17.61 0.81 -14.21
N SER A 212 18.53 0.87 -13.23
CA SER A 212 19.23 -0.32 -12.72
C SER A 212 18.31 -1.32 -12.01
N MET A 213 17.14 -0.88 -11.54
CA MET A 213 16.11 -1.75 -10.96
C MET A 213 15.18 -2.39 -12.00
N GLY A 214 15.38 -2.10 -13.30
CA GLY A 214 14.54 -2.59 -14.39
C GLY A 214 13.17 -1.93 -14.42
N ILE A 215 13.09 -0.65 -14.05
CA ILE A 215 11.87 0.15 -14.06
C ILE A 215 11.89 1.13 -15.23
N SER A 216 10.74 1.37 -15.85
CA SER A 216 10.60 2.29 -16.97
C SER A 216 11.05 3.71 -16.60
N ARG A 217 11.73 4.38 -17.55
CA ARG A 217 12.10 5.81 -17.42
C ARG A 217 10.90 6.73 -17.25
N GLU A 218 9.72 6.30 -17.67
CA GLU A 218 8.49 7.08 -17.55
C GLU A 218 8.12 7.38 -16.09
N LEU A 219 8.55 6.53 -15.14
CA LEU A 219 8.42 6.83 -13.71
C LEU A 219 9.30 8.03 -13.32
N ASP A 220 10.52 8.09 -13.84
CA ASP A 220 11.47 9.18 -13.58
C ASP A 220 10.94 10.53 -14.09
N ASP A 221 10.27 10.50 -15.24
CA ASP A 221 9.62 11.67 -15.85
C ASP A 221 8.41 12.11 -15.02
N LEU A 222 7.55 11.18 -14.59
CA LEU A 222 6.43 11.47 -13.70
C LEU A 222 6.89 12.10 -12.38
N ILE A 223 7.94 11.56 -11.75
CA ILE A 223 8.45 12.08 -10.48
C ILE A 223 8.84 13.56 -10.59
N LYS A 224 9.42 13.99 -11.72
CA LYS A 224 9.85 15.38 -11.94
C LYS A 224 8.67 16.37 -12.00
N THR A 225 7.47 15.91 -12.35
CA THR A 225 6.29 16.78 -12.48
C THR A 225 5.56 16.99 -11.15
N VAL A 226 5.84 16.16 -10.14
CA VAL A 226 5.17 16.19 -8.84
C VAL A 226 6.03 16.96 -7.85
N LYS A 227 5.51 18.08 -7.33
CA LYS A 227 6.20 18.91 -6.32
C LYS A 227 6.49 18.13 -5.05
N PHE A 228 7.52 18.51 -4.30
CA PHE A 228 7.93 17.78 -3.10
C PHE A 228 6.91 17.88 -1.95
N GLU A 229 6.04 18.89 -1.97
CA GLU A 229 4.95 19.11 -1.02
C GLU A 229 3.67 18.33 -1.39
N SER A 230 3.73 17.50 -2.42
CA SER A 230 2.59 16.74 -2.94
C SER A 230 3.01 15.30 -3.17
N ILE A 231 2.04 14.38 -3.14
CA ILE A 231 2.28 12.97 -3.44
C ILE A 231 1.40 12.55 -4.61
N HIS A 232 2.02 11.96 -5.62
CA HIS A 232 1.31 11.20 -6.64
C HIS A 232 1.26 9.73 -6.22
N ALA A 233 0.07 9.25 -5.89
CA ALA A 233 -0.16 7.85 -5.63
C ALA A 233 -0.23 7.08 -6.95
N LEU A 234 0.70 6.15 -7.14
CA LEU A 234 0.76 5.34 -8.36
C LEU A 234 -0.52 4.51 -8.51
N THR A 235 -1.19 4.68 -9.65
CA THR A 235 -2.34 3.87 -10.03
C THR A 235 -1.89 2.45 -10.38
N ARG A 236 -2.85 1.51 -10.43
CA ARG A 236 -2.55 0.13 -10.85
C ARG A 236 -2.00 0.06 -12.28
N ALA A 237 -2.56 0.86 -13.20
CA ALA A 237 -2.08 0.95 -14.58
C ALA A 237 -0.64 1.48 -14.63
N GLU A 238 -0.28 2.47 -13.82
CA GLU A 238 1.09 2.98 -13.72
C GLU A 238 2.06 1.96 -13.11
N LEU A 239 1.68 1.29 -12.02
CA LEU A 239 2.49 0.22 -11.41
C LEU A 239 2.84 -0.86 -12.43
N TYR A 240 1.87 -1.26 -13.26
CA TYR A 240 2.07 -2.25 -14.31
C TYR A 240 2.91 -1.70 -15.46
N ARG A 241 2.54 -0.53 -16.02
CA ARG A 241 3.22 0.13 -17.15
C ARG A 241 4.69 0.42 -16.85
N PHE A 242 5.00 0.84 -15.63
CA PHE A 242 6.37 1.13 -15.22
C PHE A 242 7.20 -0.13 -14.94
N GLY A 243 6.59 -1.32 -14.94
CA GLY A 243 7.25 -2.57 -14.62
C GLY A 243 7.46 -2.80 -13.13
N ILE A 244 6.74 -2.09 -12.27
CA ILE A 244 6.87 -2.19 -10.81
C ILE A 244 6.17 -3.45 -10.30
N ASP A 245 4.86 -3.56 -10.49
CA ASP A 245 4.05 -4.76 -10.18
C ASP A 245 3.32 -5.18 -11.45
N THR A 246 3.82 -6.21 -12.11
CA THR A 246 3.37 -6.67 -13.43
C THR A 246 2.33 -7.79 -13.35
N ARG A 247 1.72 -8.03 -12.19
CA ARG A 247 0.64 -9.01 -12.07
C ARG A 247 -0.59 -8.52 -12.81
N SER A 248 -1.21 -9.40 -13.61
CA SER A 248 -2.46 -9.12 -14.31
C SER A 248 -3.69 -9.29 -13.40
N THR A 249 -3.55 -10.02 -12.29
CA THR A 249 -4.59 -10.22 -11.28
C THR A 249 -4.00 -10.01 -9.90
N ILE A 250 -4.65 -9.17 -9.09
CA ILE A 250 -4.22 -8.85 -7.73
C ILE A 250 -5.41 -9.03 -6.81
N GLU A 251 -5.31 -10.01 -5.92
CA GLU A 251 -6.34 -10.32 -4.94
C GLU A 251 -6.01 -9.68 -3.58
N GLY A 252 -7.01 -9.13 -2.91
CA GLY A 252 -6.93 -8.76 -1.49
C GLY A 252 -7.29 -9.93 -0.58
N PRO A 253 -7.07 -9.81 0.75
CA PRO A 253 -7.50 -10.83 1.71
C PRO A 253 -9.03 -10.80 1.92
N TRP A 254 -9.58 -11.89 2.47
CA TRP A 254 -10.92 -11.88 3.02
C TRP A 254 -10.98 -10.98 4.25
N THR A 255 -11.91 -10.03 4.23
CA THR A 255 -12.04 -8.97 5.23
C THR A 255 -13.47 -8.95 5.78
N LEU A 256 -13.62 -8.70 7.08
CA LEU A 256 -14.92 -8.48 7.71
C LEU A 256 -15.54 -7.17 7.21
N GLU A 257 -16.83 -7.18 6.86
CA GLU A 257 -17.59 -5.98 6.55
C GLU A 257 -18.43 -5.56 7.74
N SER A 258 -18.40 -4.26 8.08
CA SER A 258 -19.20 -3.68 9.14
C SER A 258 -20.65 -3.43 8.71
N LEU A 259 -21.39 -4.50 8.43
CA LEU A 259 -22.81 -4.44 8.06
C LEU A 259 -23.70 -4.99 9.19
N PRO A 260 -24.96 -4.54 9.31
CA PRO A 260 -25.89 -5.01 10.35
C PRO A 260 -26.12 -6.51 10.34
N ARG A 261 -25.98 -7.15 9.18
CA ARG A 261 -25.85 -8.62 9.08
C ARG A 261 -24.40 -8.91 8.74
N GLY A 262 -23.80 -9.78 9.54
CA GLY A 262 -22.43 -10.17 9.38
C GLY A 262 -22.12 -10.60 7.95
N SER A 263 -21.02 -10.07 7.41
CA SER A 263 -20.56 -10.41 6.07
C SER A 263 -19.05 -10.29 5.97
N ILE A 264 -18.50 -11.04 5.03
CA ILE A 264 -17.10 -10.98 4.65
C ILE A 264 -17.01 -10.63 3.18
N PHE A 265 -15.95 -9.97 2.79
CA PHE A 265 -15.72 -9.63 1.40
C PHE A 265 -14.25 -9.75 1.01
N LYS A 266 -14.03 -9.92 -0.28
CA LYS A 266 -12.74 -9.91 -0.93
C LYS A 266 -12.87 -9.13 -2.23
N THR A 267 -11.82 -8.40 -2.60
CA THR A 267 -11.78 -7.70 -3.90
C THR A 267 -10.54 -8.13 -4.66
N ALA A 268 -10.61 -8.01 -5.98
CA ALA A 268 -9.45 -8.16 -6.85
C ALA A 268 -9.42 -7.06 -7.92
N LEU A 269 -8.22 -6.76 -8.40
CA LEU A 269 -7.99 -5.96 -9.59
C LEU A 269 -7.54 -6.89 -10.71
N VAL A 270 -8.24 -6.86 -11.83
CA VAL A 270 -7.98 -7.70 -13.00
C VAL A 270 -7.69 -6.79 -14.19
N LYS A 271 -6.57 -7.03 -14.87
CA LYS A 271 -6.20 -6.31 -16.09
C LYS A 271 -7.26 -6.56 -17.16
N LYS A 272 -7.73 -5.49 -17.79
CA LYS A 272 -8.69 -5.59 -18.89
C LYS A 272 -8.02 -6.22 -20.12
N PRO A 273 -8.74 -7.04 -20.92
CA PRO A 273 -8.24 -7.52 -22.21
C PRO A 273 -7.81 -6.34 -23.08
N ASP A 274 -6.66 -6.48 -23.76
CA ASP A 274 -6.11 -5.50 -24.72
C ASP A 274 -5.95 -4.05 -24.21
N SER A 275 -5.98 -3.83 -22.89
CA SER A 275 -5.81 -2.51 -22.26
C SER A 275 -4.80 -2.55 -21.11
N SER A 276 -4.15 -1.41 -20.84
CA SER A 276 -3.31 -1.21 -19.65
C SER A 276 -4.11 -0.98 -18.37
N ASP A 277 -5.44 -0.83 -18.49
CA ASP A 277 -6.31 -0.57 -17.36
C ASP A 277 -6.69 -1.84 -16.62
N PHE A 278 -7.15 -1.63 -15.39
CA PHE A 278 -7.63 -2.68 -14.50
C PHE A 278 -9.09 -2.39 -14.18
N ARG A 279 -9.87 -3.46 -13.99
CA ARG A 279 -11.20 -3.40 -13.41
C ARG A 279 -11.20 -4.06 -12.05
N ARG A 280 -12.03 -3.56 -11.15
CA ARG A 280 -12.30 -4.16 -9.85
C ARG A 280 -13.40 -5.20 -9.99
N VAL A 281 -13.16 -6.33 -9.34
CA VAL A 281 -14.17 -7.35 -9.06
C VAL A 281 -14.18 -7.64 -7.58
N GLY A 282 -15.28 -8.20 -7.08
CA GLY A 282 -15.37 -8.53 -5.67
C GLY A 282 -16.36 -9.63 -5.38
N TRP A 283 -16.11 -10.30 -4.26
CA TRP A 283 -16.97 -11.33 -3.70
C TRP A 283 -17.38 -10.90 -2.30
N ARG A 284 -18.66 -11.02 -1.98
CA ARG A 284 -19.16 -10.81 -0.64
C ARG A 284 -20.03 -11.99 -0.24
N LEU A 285 -19.67 -12.62 0.88
CA LEU A 285 -20.45 -13.67 1.48
C LEU A 285 -21.17 -13.08 2.71
N ALA A 286 -22.49 -13.12 2.70
CA ALA A 286 -23.31 -12.52 3.76
C ALA A 286 -24.28 -13.54 4.35
N CYS A 287 -24.58 -13.39 5.64
CA CYS A 287 -25.59 -14.20 6.33
C CYS A 287 -26.96 -14.12 5.60
N ARG A 288 -27.64 -15.26 5.54
CA ARG A 288 -29.08 -15.36 5.24
C ARG A 288 -29.79 -15.97 6.45
N ASN A 289 -31.12 -15.92 6.49
CA ASN A 289 -31.89 -16.64 7.49
C ASN A 289 -31.64 -18.15 7.33
N GLY A 290 -31.49 -18.88 8.44
CA GLY A 290 -31.14 -20.31 8.46
C GLY A 290 -29.63 -20.57 8.30
N ASP A 291 -29.26 -21.76 7.85
CA ASP A 291 -27.86 -22.18 7.65
C ASP A 291 -27.28 -21.83 6.27
N GLY A 292 -28.04 -21.08 5.45
CA GLY A 292 -27.64 -20.66 4.11
C GLY A 292 -26.88 -19.34 4.09
N ALA A 293 -26.24 -19.05 2.95
CA ALA A 293 -25.55 -17.79 2.72
C ALA A 293 -25.93 -17.16 1.38
N ARG A 294 -25.67 -15.86 1.24
CA ARG A 294 -25.74 -15.16 -0.04
C ARG A 294 -24.35 -14.79 -0.49
N LEU A 295 -23.94 -15.29 -1.65
CA LEU A 295 -22.75 -14.83 -2.35
C LEU A 295 -23.15 -13.72 -3.33
N THR A 296 -22.56 -12.54 -3.16
CA THR A 296 -22.69 -11.43 -4.10
C THR A 296 -21.38 -11.29 -4.87
N PHE A 297 -21.46 -11.30 -6.20
CA PHE A 297 -20.35 -10.92 -7.07
C PHE A 297 -20.54 -9.47 -7.55
N LEU A 298 -19.47 -8.69 -7.45
CA LEU A 298 -19.37 -7.30 -7.87
C LEU A 298 -18.61 -7.22 -9.18
N HIS A 299 -19.20 -6.51 -10.14
CA HIS A 299 -18.64 -6.25 -11.46
C HIS A 299 -18.56 -4.74 -11.67
N GLU A 300 -17.35 -4.21 -11.90
CA GLU A 300 -17.17 -2.81 -12.33
C GLU A 300 -17.56 -2.61 -13.80
N ILE A 301 -18.48 -1.69 -14.02
CA ILE A 301 -18.96 -1.22 -15.32
C ILE A 301 -18.17 0.04 -15.68
N SER A 302 -17.63 0.10 -16.89
CA SER A 302 -16.99 1.31 -17.42
C SER A 302 -17.46 1.59 -18.85
N LYS A 303 -16.97 2.67 -19.47
CA LYS A 303 -17.21 2.92 -20.89
C LYS A 303 -16.78 1.72 -21.75
N ASP A 304 -15.65 1.12 -21.38
CA ASP A 304 -15.01 0.00 -22.10
C ASP A 304 -15.46 -1.39 -21.62
N VAL A 305 -16.15 -1.49 -20.48
CA VAL A 305 -16.60 -2.77 -19.90
C VAL A 305 -18.10 -2.67 -19.64
N LYS A 306 -18.90 -3.33 -20.50
CA LYS A 306 -20.34 -3.43 -20.33
C LYS A 306 -20.69 -4.44 -19.23
N PRO A 307 -21.88 -4.34 -18.62
CA PRO A 307 -22.34 -5.35 -17.66
C PRO A 307 -22.28 -6.74 -18.30
N ALA A 308 -21.85 -7.74 -17.53
CA ALA A 308 -21.94 -9.13 -17.97
C ALA A 308 -23.38 -9.51 -18.35
N ASN A 309 -23.55 -10.38 -19.35
CA ASN A 309 -24.84 -10.95 -19.72
C ASN A 309 -25.24 -12.08 -18.77
N SER A 310 -24.26 -12.88 -18.35
CA SER A 310 -24.40 -13.94 -17.36
C SER A 310 -23.13 -14.04 -16.52
N VAL A 311 -23.30 -14.54 -15.29
CA VAL A 311 -22.23 -14.85 -14.36
C VAL A 311 -22.51 -16.22 -13.75
N GLU A 312 -21.52 -17.11 -13.78
CA GLU A 312 -21.60 -18.47 -13.22
C GLU A 312 -20.51 -18.68 -12.17
N LEU A 313 -20.86 -19.37 -11.07
CA LEU A 313 -19.91 -19.93 -10.11
C LEU A 313 -19.58 -21.37 -10.53
N LEU A 314 -18.29 -21.71 -10.56
CA LEU A 314 -17.81 -23.06 -10.80
C LEU A 314 -17.07 -23.56 -9.56
N LEU A 315 -17.59 -24.64 -8.96
CA LEU A 315 -16.99 -25.33 -7.81
C LEU A 315 -16.49 -26.72 -8.26
N GLY A 316 -15.34 -26.73 -8.94
CA GLY A 316 -14.82 -27.92 -9.61
C GLY A 316 -15.43 -28.11 -11.02
N PRO A 317 -15.21 -29.28 -11.65
CA PRO A 317 -15.56 -29.48 -13.07
C PRO A 317 -17.07 -29.57 -13.34
N GLU A 318 -17.86 -30.09 -12.39
CA GLU A 318 -19.27 -30.41 -12.64
C GLU A 318 -20.27 -29.48 -11.95
N LYS A 319 -19.88 -28.82 -10.86
CA LYS A 319 -20.81 -27.97 -10.10
C LYS A 319 -20.80 -26.54 -10.65
N ARG A 320 -21.86 -26.18 -11.38
CA ARG A 320 -22.10 -24.84 -11.92
C ARG A 320 -23.34 -24.23 -11.30
N PHE A 321 -23.26 -22.96 -10.90
CA PHE A 321 -24.38 -22.22 -10.33
C PHE A 321 -24.52 -20.86 -10.99
N SER A 322 -25.67 -20.57 -11.60
CA SER A 322 -25.93 -19.29 -12.24
C SER A 322 -26.30 -18.22 -11.21
N PHE A 323 -25.67 -17.06 -11.29
CA PHE A 323 -26.07 -15.91 -10.49
C PHE A 323 -27.28 -15.21 -11.09
N LEU A 324 -28.11 -14.63 -10.23
CA LEU A 324 -29.19 -13.73 -10.61
C LEU A 324 -28.71 -12.27 -10.56
N ARG A 325 -28.91 -11.52 -11.64
CA ARG A 325 -28.60 -10.08 -11.68
C ARG A 325 -29.46 -9.33 -10.66
N ALA A 326 -28.84 -8.51 -9.83
CA ALA A 326 -29.57 -7.62 -8.93
C ALA A 326 -30.27 -6.51 -9.73
N GLY A 327 -31.51 -6.17 -9.35
CA GLY A 327 -32.20 -4.98 -9.89
C GLY A 327 -31.56 -3.70 -9.36
N GLY A 328 -30.53 -3.19 -10.04
CA GLY A 328 -29.90 -1.91 -9.73
C GLY A 328 -28.37 -1.89 -9.92
N THR A 329 -27.80 -0.69 -9.83
CA THR A 329 -26.35 -0.44 -9.80
C THR A 329 -26.01 0.45 -8.61
N ALA A 330 -24.80 0.36 -8.09
CA ALA A 330 -24.28 1.31 -7.10
C ALA A 330 -23.08 2.04 -7.71
N GLY A 331 -23.29 3.28 -8.16
CA GLY A 331 -22.31 3.98 -8.98
C GLY A 331 -21.98 3.16 -10.23
N ASN A 332 -20.70 2.86 -10.43
CA ASN A 332 -20.21 2.09 -11.58
C ASN A 332 -20.21 0.57 -11.34
N TYR A 333 -20.99 0.04 -10.40
CA TYR A 333 -20.96 -1.39 -10.07
C TYR A 333 -22.30 -2.08 -10.31
N ALA A 334 -22.26 -3.20 -11.03
CA ALA A 334 -23.34 -4.18 -11.10
C ALA A 334 -23.12 -5.29 -10.07
N PHE A 335 -24.24 -5.83 -9.56
CA PHE A 335 -24.22 -6.91 -8.58
C PHE A 335 -24.96 -8.14 -9.10
N TRP A 336 -24.41 -9.29 -8.78
CA TRP A 336 -24.94 -10.60 -9.10
C TRP A 336 -25.06 -11.39 -7.81
N ASN A 337 -26.23 -11.97 -7.53
CA ASN A 337 -26.48 -12.70 -6.29
C ASN A 337 -26.69 -14.18 -6.58
N LEU A 338 -26.02 -15.01 -5.80
CA LEU A 338 -26.28 -16.44 -5.71
C LEU A 338 -26.71 -16.74 -4.27
N ILE A 339 -27.86 -17.37 -4.15
CA ILE A 339 -28.34 -17.95 -2.92
C ILE A 339 -27.71 -19.34 -2.80
N MET A 340 -27.10 -19.63 -1.64
CA MET A 340 -26.46 -20.91 -1.39
C MET A 340 -27.10 -21.58 -0.17
N GLU A 341 -27.51 -22.82 -0.36
CA GLU A 341 -27.89 -23.72 0.74
C GLU A 341 -26.62 -24.27 1.42
N SER A 342 -26.81 -24.92 2.57
CA SER A 342 -25.71 -25.32 3.47
C SER A 342 -24.66 -26.22 2.81
N ASP A 343 -25.09 -27.17 1.96
CA ASP A 343 -24.22 -28.09 1.22
C ASP A 343 -23.30 -27.39 0.21
N THR A 344 -23.85 -26.41 -0.51
CA THR A 344 -23.15 -25.59 -1.49
C THR A 344 -22.16 -24.66 -0.78
N LEU A 345 -22.56 -24.10 0.38
CA LEU A 345 -21.67 -23.31 1.22
C LEU A 345 -20.49 -24.15 1.73
N ILE A 346 -20.73 -25.37 2.25
CA ILE A 346 -19.64 -26.28 2.69
C ILE A 346 -18.70 -26.60 1.53
N THR A 347 -19.24 -26.85 0.32
CA THR A 347 -18.42 -27.07 -0.87
C THR A 347 -17.57 -25.84 -1.20
N LEU A 348 -18.14 -24.62 -1.15
CA LEU A 348 -17.39 -23.38 -1.39
C LEU A 348 -16.25 -23.20 -0.39
N LEU A 349 -16.52 -23.39 0.90
CA LEU A 349 -15.53 -23.21 1.98
C LEU A 349 -14.37 -24.20 1.89
N SER A 350 -14.60 -25.38 1.33
CA SER A 350 -13.60 -26.45 1.15
C SER A 350 -12.88 -26.40 -0.20
N THR A 351 -13.30 -25.53 -1.12
CA THR A 351 -12.71 -25.42 -2.46
C THR A 351 -11.56 -24.41 -2.45
N PRO A 352 -10.28 -24.80 -2.66
CA PRO A 352 -9.16 -23.88 -2.54
C PRO A 352 -9.15 -22.76 -3.57
N ARG A 353 -9.64 -23.06 -4.78
CA ARG A 353 -9.67 -22.15 -5.93
C ARG A 353 -11.04 -22.21 -6.56
N VAL A 354 -11.71 -21.07 -6.57
CA VAL A 354 -13.07 -20.97 -7.06
C VAL A 354 -13.05 -20.16 -8.34
N GLN A 355 -13.83 -20.61 -9.32
CA GLN A 355 -13.85 -19.98 -10.63
C GLN A 355 -15.18 -19.26 -10.83
N ILE A 356 -15.11 -18.06 -11.36
CA ILE A 356 -16.26 -17.31 -11.85
C ILE A 356 -16.09 -17.13 -13.35
N GLU A 357 -17.12 -17.48 -14.08
CA GLU A 357 -17.18 -17.28 -15.51
C GLU A 357 -18.16 -16.15 -15.80
N GLU A 358 -17.69 -15.11 -16.49
CA GLU A 358 -18.50 -13.98 -16.92
C GLU A 358 -18.60 -13.99 -18.44
N ASN A 359 -19.82 -13.91 -18.96
CA ASN A 359 -20.02 -13.66 -20.38
C ASN A 359 -20.16 -12.15 -20.59
N ILE A 360 -19.06 -11.50 -21.00
CA ILE A 360 -18.97 -10.05 -21.16
C ILE A 360 -19.01 -9.67 -22.64
N GLN A 361 -19.53 -8.48 -22.94
CA GLN A 361 -19.35 -7.86 -24.25
C GLN A 361 -18.19 -6.87 -24.19
N LEU A 362 -17.23 -7.04 -25.11
CA LEU A 362 -16.16 -6.09 -25.32
C LEU A 362 -16.69 -4.83 -26.03
N ALA A 363 -15.91 -3.75 -26.00
CA ALA A 363 -16.26 -2.49 -26.66
C ALA A 363 -16.48 -2.61 -28.19
N ASN A 364 -15.88 -3.62 -28.82
CA ASN A 364 -16.07 -3.95 -30.24
C ASN A 364 -17.35 -4.78 -30.52
N GLY A 365 -18.15 -5.09 -29.49
CA GLY A 365 -19.38 -5.87 -29.59
C GLY A 365 -19.19 -7.39 -29.56
N ASN A 366 -17.96 -7.89 -29.63
CA ASN A 366 -17.71 -9.33 -29.60
C ASN A 366 -17.95 -9.88 -28.18
N PRO A 367 -18.68 -11.00 -28.04
CA PRO A 367 -18.78 -11.70 -26.77
C PRO A 367 -17.40 -12.24 -26.40
N THR A 368 -17.06 -12.13 -25.13
CA THR A 368 -15.85 -12.70 -24.57
C THR A 368 -16.20 -13.37 -23.25
N GLN A 369 -15.74 -14.61 -23.10
CA GLN A 369 -15.82 -15.32 -21.85
C GLN A 369 -14.62 -14.92 -21.00
N SER A 370 -14.86 -14.24 -19.89
CA SER A 370 -13.84 -13.94 -18.90
C SER A 370 -13.92 -14.99 -17.81
N LYS A 371 -12.88 -15.82 -17.70
CA LYS A 371 -12.74 -16.77 -16.60
C LYS A 371 -11.85 -16.16 -15.52
N LEU A 372 -12.45 -15.85 -14.40
CA LEU A 372 -11.77 -15.38 -13.20
C LEU A 372 -11.56 -16.56 -12.25
N GLU A 373 -10.38 -16.63 -11.68
CA GLU A 373 -10.09 -17.57 -10.60
C GLU A 373 -9.74 -16.76 -9.36
N PHE A 374 -10.33 -17.14 -8.24
CA PHE A 374 -10.03 -16.52 -6.95
C PHE A 374 -9.63 -17.55 -5.92
N ASP A 375 -8.69 -17.15 -5.09
CA ASP A 375 -8.17 -17.94 -3.99
C ASP A 375 -9.13 -17.89 -2.79
N ALA A 376 -9.44 -19.05 -2.21
CA ALA A 376 -10.30 -19.18 -1.05
C ALA A 376 -9.53 -19.26 0.28
N ALA A 377 -8.20 -19.09 0.30
CA ALA A 377 -7.43 -19.12 1.54
C ALA A 377 -7.94 -18.08 2.55
N GLY A 378 -8.09 -18.52 3.79
CA GLY A 378 -8.67 -17.72 4.88
C GLY A 378 -10.18 -17.50 4.81
N LEU A 379 -10.88 -18.00 3.76
CA LEU A 379 -12.34 -17.86 3.63
C LEU A 379 -13.06 -18.54 4.80
N GLU A 380 -12.74 -19.81 5.07
CA GLU A 380 -13.40 -20.60 6.12
C GLU A 380 -13.21 -19.97 7.51
N ASP A 381 -11.98 -19.61 7.86
CA ASP A 381 -11.66 -19.02 9.16
C ASP A 381 -12.29 -17.64 9.34
N THR A 382 -12.32 -16.82 8.28
CA THR A 382 -13.00 -15.52 8.33
C THR A 382 -14.52 -15.70 8.40
N TRP A 383 -15.07 -16.69 7.70
CA TRP A 383 -16.49 -17.01 7.75
C TRP A 383 -16.93 -17.48 9.13
N LYS A 384 -16.14 -18.33 9.82
CA LYS A 384 -16.43 -18.76 11.20
C LYS A 384 -16.65 -17.58 12.16
N LYS A 385 -15.89 -16.49 12.00
CA LYS A 385 -16.04 -15.26 12.81
C LYS A 385 -17.39 -14.56 12.60
N VAL A 386 -18.01 -14.77 11.44
CA VAL A 386 -19.30 -14.15 11.06
C VAL A 386 -20.48 -15.11 11.23
N ALA A 387 -20.28 -16.39 10.98
CA ALA A 387 -21.30 -17.43 11.04
C ALA A 387 -22.00 -17.49 12.39
N ALA A 388 -21.27 -17.21 13.49
CA ALA A 388 -21.84 -17.12 14.83
C ALA A 388 -22.91 -16.01 14.95
N SER A 389 -22.70 -14.85 14.31
CA SER A 389 -23.68 -13.76 14.27
C SER A 389 -24.89 -14.05 13.38
N CYS A 390 -24.77 -14.97 12.42
CA CYS A 390 -25.87 -15.35 11.54
C CYS A 390 -27.04 -16.02 12.30
N ARG A 391 -26.76 -16.72 13.41
CA ARG A 391 -27.77 -17.46 14.19
C ARG A 391 -28.47 -16.63 15.26
N ALA A 392 -27.81 -15.59 15.77
CA ALA A 392 -28.31 -14.77 16.86
C ALA A 392 -29.27 -13.65 16.40
N GLY A 393 -29.29 -13.32 15.11
CA GLY A 393 -29.98 -12.10 14.62
C GLY A 393 -29.38 -10.79 15.16
N GLU A 394 -28.30 -10.88 15.94
CA GLU A 394 -27.59 -9.76 16.53
C GLU A 394 -26.62 -9.13 15.52
N PRO A 395 -26.52 -7.78 15.47
CA PRO A 395 -25.56 -7.12 14.60
C PRO A 395 -24.13 -7.51 14.98
N THR A 396 -23.32 -7.88 13.99
CA THR A 396 -21.87 -7.99 14.22
C THR A 396 -21.35 -6.60 14.56
N ILE A 397 -20.88 -6.39 15.79
CA ILE A 397 -20.26 -5.13 16.21
C ILE A 397 -18.88 -5.04 15.54
N VAL A 398 -18.83 -4.42 14.38
CA VAL A 398 -17.59 -3.97 13.75
C VAL A 398 -17.61 -2.43 13.80
N PRO A 399 -16.48 -1.76 14.09
CA PRO A 399 -16.44 -0.31 14.11
C PRO A 399 -16.91 0.26 12.76
N ARG A 400 -17.96 1.10 12.79
CA ARG A 400 -18.52 1.75 11.61
C ARG A 400 -17.49 2.71 11.03
N SER A 401 -16.90 2.37 9.88
CA SER A 401 -16.05 3.32 9.15
C SER A 401 -16.92 4.41 8.51
N SER A 402 -16.56 5.68 8.66
CA SER A 402 -17.13 6.76 7.85
C SER A 402 -16.72 6.56 6.38
N GLY A 403 -17.70 6.50 5.47
CA GLY A 403 -17.49 6.33 4.03
C GLY A 403 -18.30 5.19 3.40
N PRO A 404 -18.22 5.01 2.06
CA PRO A 404 -18.89 3.91 1.37
C PRO A 404 -18.36 2.55 1.86
N PRO A 405 -19.17 1.47 1.77
CA PRO A 405 -18.75 0.13 2.17
C PRO A 405 -17.40 -0.23 1.55
N ALA A 406 -16.52 -0.83 2.35
CA ALA A 406 -15.16 -1.13 1.91
C ALA A 406 -15.12 -2.03 0.66
N PHE A 407 -16.19 -2.81 0.45
CA PHE A 407 -16.39 -3.62 -0.74
C PHE A 407 -16.38 -2.83 -2.07
N ILE A 408 -16.76 -1.55 -2.05
CA ILE A 408 -16.84 -0.68 -3.24
C ILE A 408 -15.93 0.56 -3.17
N ALA A 409 -15.13 0.70 -2.10
CA ALA A 409 -14.29 1.88 -1.89
C ALA A 409 -13.00 1.83 -2.74
N SER A 410 -12.66 2.93 -3.41
CA SER A 410 -11.38 3.08 -4.12
C SER A 410 -10.25 3.48 -3.16
N PRO A 411 -9.03 2.92 -3.29
CA PRO A 411 -7.87 3.31 -2.48
C PRO A 411 -7.42 4.75 -2.72
N ALA A 412 -7.56 5.24 -3.96
CA ALA A 412 -7.07 6.55 -4.39
C ALA A 412 -7.74 7.73 -3.66
N ALA A 413 -8.97 7.54 -3.18
CA ALA A 413 -9.70 8.56 -2.42
C ALA A 413 -9.08 8.90 -1.06
N ARG A 414 -8.06 8.14 -0.60
CA ARG A 414 -7.51 8.24 0.76
C ARG A 414 -6.18 8.98 0.87
N VAL A 415 -5.47 9.16 -0.24
CA VAL A 415 -4.23 9.95 -0.28
C VAL A 415 -4.54 11.45 -0.25
N THR A 416 -5.73 11.85 -0.71
CA THR A 416 -6.27 13.21 -0.52
C THR A 416 -6.70 13.49 0.92
N ALA A 417 -7.13 12.46 1.67
CA ALA A 417 -7.61 12.62 3.04
C ALA A 417 -6.48 12.76 4.08
N THR A 418 -5.21 12.57 3.70
CA THR A 418 -4.05 12.91 4.53
C THR A 418 -3.53 14.32 4.27
N ARG A 419 -4.19 15.11 3.40
CA ARG A 419 -4.04 16.56 3.42
C ARG A 419 -4.86 17.05 4.62
N PRO A 420 -4.25 17.61 5.68
CA PRO A 420 -5.06 18.38 6.62
C PRO A 420 -5.76 19.46 5.80
N GLU A 421 -7.08 19.59 5.93
CA GLU A 421 -7.73 20.79 5.46
C GLU A 421 -6.99 22.00 6.04
N PRO A 422 -6.71 23.05 5.26
CA PRO A 422 -6.15 24.28 5.81
C PRO A 422 -7.22 24.91 6.71
N GLY A 423 -7.26 24.50 7.99
CA GLY A 423 -8.20 25.05 8.97
C GLY A 423 -8.76 24.10 10.04
N SER A 424 -8.52 22.78 10.03
CA SER A 424 -9.08 21.90 11.06
C SER A 424 -8.21 21.86 12.34
N MET A 425 -8.35 22.92 13.13
CA MET A 425 -7.89 23.01 14.51
C MET A 425 -8.71 22.03 15.38
N TRP A 426 -8.07 21.06 16.04
CA TRP A 426 -8.74 20.18 17.00
C TRP A 426 -9.10 20.94 18.29
N PRO A 427 -10.19 20.59 18.99
CA PRO A 427 -10.65 21.28 20.19
C PRO A 427 -9.80 20.88 21.39
N GLY A 428 -9.27 21.86 22.14
CA GLY A 428 -8.72 21.61 23.47
C GLY A 428 -7.51 22.41 23.91
N VAL A 429 -6.92 23.26 23.04
CA VAL A 429 -5.82 24.15 23.44
C VAL A 429 -6.27 25.59 23.21
N LYS A 430 -6.56 26.31 24.31
CA LYS A 430 -6.79 27.76 24.24
C LYS A 430 -5.48 28.42 23.79
N PRO A 431 -5.50 29.33 22.80
CA PRO A 431 -4.32 30.09 22.44
C PRO A 431 -3.90 30.96 23.63
N VAL A 432 -2.63 30.91 24.00
CA VAL A 432 -1.99 31.96 24.79
C VAL A 432 -1.87 33.16 23.86
N SER A 433 -2.56 34.26 24.20
CA SER A 433 -2.47 35.52 23.48
C SER A 433 -1.00 35.97 23.37
N PRO A 434 -0.58 36.55 22.22
CA PRO A 434 0.77 37.10 22.10
C PRO A 434 0.95 38.20 23.14
N ALA A 435 2.03 38.09 23.92
CA ALA A 435 2.47 39.15 24.80
C ALA A 435 2.65 40.43 23.97
N VAL A 436 1.93 41.47 24.36
CA VAL A 436 2.08 42.83 23.86
C VAL A 436 3.52 43.25 24.09
N ALA A 437 4.24 43.58 23.02
CA ALA A 437 5.52 44.24 23.10
C ALA A 437 5.32 45.61 23.76
N THR A 438 5.88 45.78 24.96
CA THR A 438 6.05 47.10 25.58
C THR A 438 7.02 47.92 24.74
N PRO A 439 6.68 49.16 24.36
CA PRO A 439 7.63 50.05 23.70
C PRO A 439 8.68 50.50 24.71
N ALA A 440 9.96 50.39 24.33
CA ALA A 440 11.06 51.01 25.06
C ALA A 440 10.88 52.53 25.03
N ALA A 441 10.81 53.13 26.22
CA ALA A 441 10.88 54.58 26.39
C ALA A 441 12.31 55.06 26.13
N HIS A 442 12.41 56.23 25.49
CA HIS A 442 13.60 57.07 25.47
C HIS A 442 13.90 57.67 26.84
#